data_AF-A0AAE6I9T1-F1
#
_entry.id   AF-A0AAE6I9T1-F1
#
_cell.length_a   1.000
_cell.length_b   1.000
_cell.length_c   1.000
_cell.angle_alpha   90.00
_cell.angle_beta   90.00
_cell.angle_gamma   90.00
#
_symmetry.space_group_name_H-M   'P 1'
#
loop_
_entity.id
_entity.type
_entity.pdbx_description
1 polymer ?
#
loop_
_entity_poly.entity_id
_entity_poly.type
_entity_poly.pdbx_seq_one_letter_code
_entity_poly.pdbx_strand_id
1 'polypeptide(L)'
;MSGVTVDRLKINEDVSLSVYNEKIAINIKGLNKLAFVNYTEDLFEIIKNARFRVPKTPEAIKKYKYPYSNEYKKSLHQIVFDYYFGEDVRKKFYEAGYIIEHLDNDGFNCNISNLFILKEIKNTYKGWHFDKERSNALPIIALKIYHIIHNKTFQITIAFNQTFSNNISKKKLNVVRLLYDYNYEIVLQDAELILESIISTGHINFNEWRSMYRFNDIEIIYAPEIELSEEEKVEICI
;
A
#
# COMPACT_ATOMS: atom_id res chain seq x y z
N MET A 1 5.40 20.66 -12.00
CA MET A 1 6.66 20.75 -11.25
C MET A 1 7.52 19.57 -11.66
N SER A 2 8.71 19.80 -12.20
CA SER A 2 9.66 18.73 -12.53
C SER A 2 10.18 18.14 -11.21
N GLY A 3 9.71 16.95 -10.85
CA GLY A 3 10.15 16.24 -9.65
C GLY A 3 11.65 15.95 -9.70
N VAL A 4 12.27 15.79 -8.53
CA VAL A 4 13.66 15.32 -8.44
C VAL A 4 13.75 13.92 -9.04
N THR A 5 14.65 13.76 -10.00
CA THR A 5 14.95 12.48 -10.65
C THR A 5 16.40 12.13 -10.41
N VAL A 6 16.65 10.93 -9.89
CA VAL A 6 18.00 10.37 -9.77
C VAL A 6 17.98 9.02 -10.45
N ASP A 7 18.68 8.92 -11.57
CA ASP A 7 18.76 7.68 -12.33
C ASP A 7 19.89 6.81 -11.79
N ARG A 8 19.51 5.72 -11.11
CA ARG A 8 20.35 4.55 -10.84
C ARG A 8 21.72 4.88 -10.23
N LEU A 9 21.72 5.56 -9.10
CA LEU A 9 22.89 5.73 -8.23
C LEU A 9 23.32 4.38 -7.65
N LYS A 10 24.48 3.86 -8.06
CA LYS A 10 25.07 2.67 -7.43
C LYS A 10 25.69 3.07 -6.08
N ILE A 11 25.20 2.49 -5.00
CA ILE A 11 25.79 2.68 -3.66
C ILE A 11 26.82 1.59 -3.34
N ASN A 12 26.73 0.43 -4.00
CA ASN A 12 27.79 -0.57 -4.10
C ASN A 12 27.54 -1.48 -5.33
N GLU A 13 28.31 -2.55 -5.48
CA GLU A 13 28.21 -3.49 -6.63
C GLU A 13 26.86 -4.21 -6.71
N ASP A 14 26.18 -4.41 -5.58
CA ASP A 14 24.98 -5.23 -5.47
C ASP A 14 23.71 -4.42 -5.12
N VAL A 15 23.83 -3.11 -4.89
CA VAL A 15 22.70 -2.24 -4.52
C VAL A 15 22.74 -0.92 -5.28
N SER A 16 21.60 -0.55 -5.86
CA SER A 16 21.41 0.74 -6.53
C SER A 16 20.12 1.43 -6.08
N LEU A 17 20.14 2.76 -6.09
CA LEU A 17 19.03 3.64 -5.77
C LEU A 17 18.58 4.39 -7.02
N SER A 18 17.28 4.62 -7.14
CA SER A 18 16.74 5.61 -8.08
C SER A 18 15.68 6.46 -7.40
N VAL A 19 15.47 7.68 -7.87
CA VAL A 19 14.40 8.55 -7.39
C VAL A 19 13.46 8.89 -8.53
N TYR A 20 12.18 8.53 -8.37
CA TYR A 20 11.10 8.88 -9.30
C TYR A 20 9.81 9.12 -8.51
N ASN A 21 9.01 10.09 -8.93
CA ASN A 21 7.69 10.39 -8.34
C ASN A 21 7.74 10.51 -6.81
N GLU A 22 8.73 11.27 -6.31
CA GLU A 22 8.94 11.50 -4.87
C GLU A 22 9.15 10.21 -4.06
N LYS A 23 9.69 9.16 -4.71
CA LYS A 23 10.01 7.88 -4.08
C LYS A 23 11.42 7.47 -4.39
N ILE A 24 12.08 6.93 -3.38
CA ILE A 24 13.37 6.25 -3.52
C ILE A 24 13.05 4.78 -3.78
N ALA A 25 13.45 4.28 -4.95
CA ALA A 25 13.46 2.88 -5.29
C ALA A 25 14.83 2.28 -4.96
N ILE A 26 14.84 1.18 -4.20
CA ILE A 26 16.03 0.48 -3.77
C ILE A 26 16.03 -0.88 -4.47
N ASN A 27 17.02 -1.09 -5.33
CA ASN A 27 17.25 -2.36 -6.00
C ASN A 27 18.37 -3.11 -5.29
N ILE A 28 18.07 -4.29 -4.75
CA ILE A 28 19.04 -5.20 -4.14
C ILE A 28 19.17 -6.41 -5.08
N LYS A 29 20.37 -6.63 -5.59
CA LYS A 29 20.67 -7.68 -6.56
C LYS A 29 20.23 -9.07 -6.06
N GLY A 30 19.68 -9.86 -6.98
CA GLY A 30 19.17 -11.21 -6.70
C GLY A 30 17.73 -11.25 -6.21
N LEU A 31 17.13 -10.10 -5.84
CA LEU A 31 15.72 -10.03 -5.50
C LEU A 31 14.88 -9.72 -6.75
N ASN A 32 13.67 -10.28 -6.80
CA ASN A 32 12.70 -10.07 -7.88
C ASN A 32 11.76 -8.87 -7.64
N LYS A 33 12.08 -8.03 -6.65
CA LYS A 33 11.27 -6.87 -6.29
C LYS A 33 12.13 -5.72 -5.77
N LEU A 34 11.64 -4.51 -5.98
CA LEU A 34 12.21 -3.27 -5.49
C LEU A 34 11.62 -2.92 -4.12
N ALA A 35 12.43 -2.31 -3.26
CA ALA A 35 11.92 -1.66 -2.06
C ALA A 35 11.68 -0.16 -2.32
N PHE A 36 10.69 0.41 -1.63
CA PHE A 36 10.26 1.79 -1.84
C PHE A 36 10.15 2.54 -0.53
N VAL A 37 10.60 3.79 -0.52
CA VAL A 37 10.37 4.75 0.57
C VAL A 37 10.07 6.13 -0.03
N ASN A 38 9.51 7.04 0.76
CA ASN A 38 9.34 8.43 0.35
C ASN A 38 10.68 9.12 0.12
N TYR A 39 10.73 10.04 -0.82
CA TYR A 39 11.87 10.91 -1.03
C TYR A 39 11.77 12.15 -0.14
N THR A 40 12.83 12.36 0.64
CA THR A 40 13.27 13.66 1.14
C THR A 40 14.79 13.65 1.01
N GLU A 41 15.42 14.82 0.95
CA GLU A 41 16.88 14.90 0.82
C GLU A 41 17.60 14.18 1.99
N ASP A 42 17.14 14.43 3.22
CA ASP A 42 17.67 13.80 4.42
C ASP A 42 17.48 12.28 4.42
N LEU A 43 16.27 11.79 4.12
CA LEU A 43 16.02 10.35 4.06
C LEU A 43 16.81 9.70 2.93
N PHE A 44 17.02 10.38 1.80
CA PHE A 44 17.84 9.86 0.72
C PHE A 44 19.29 9.64 1.16
N GLU A 45 19.90 10.60 1.85
CA GLU A 45 21.26 10.44 2.39
C GLU A 45 21.34 9.35 3.47
N ILE A 46 20.30 9.20 4.31
CA ILE A 46 20.22 8.09 5.27
C ILE A 46 20.23 6.74 4.53
N ILE A 47 19.36 6.57 3.52
CA ILE A 47 19.21 5.33 2.75
C ILE A 47 20.46 4.99 1.95
N LYS A 48 21.11 6.01 1.35
CA LYS A 48 22.38 5.87 0.63
C LYS A 48 23.49 5.27 1.49
N ASN A 49 23.51 5.60 2.78
CA ASN A 49 24.50 5.09 3.73
C ASN A 49 24.08 3.81 4.46
N ALA A 50 22.89 3.25 4.20
CA ALA A 50 22.32 2.15 4.99
C ALA A 50 23.03 0.79 4.85
N ARG A 51 23.86 0.56 3.83
CA ARG A 51 24.56 -0.73 3.59
C ARG A 51 23.64 -1.96 3.73
N PHE A 52 22.69 -2.10 2.80
CA PHE A 52 21.71 -3.18 2.82
C PHE A 52 22.36 -4.57 2.71
N ARG A 53 21.80 -5.52 3.45
CA ARG A 53 22.16 -6.94 3.36
C ARG A 53 21.71 -7.50 2.00
N VAL A 54 22.60 -8.26 1.37
CA VAL A 54 22.34 -8.94 0.10
C VAL A 54 22.22 -10.44 0.37
N PRO A 55 21.06 -11.08 0.16
CA PRO A 55 20.92 -12.52 0.28
C PRO A 55 21.65 -13.23 -0.87
N LYS A 56 22.43 -14.29 -0.57
CA LYS A 56 23.31 -14.96 -1.54
C LYS A 56 22.82 -16.35 -1.99
N THR A 57 21.93 -16.99 -1.23
CA THR A 57 21.41 -18.33 -1.56
C THR A 57 19.94 -18.27 -1.94
N PRO A 58 19.42 -19.22 -2.74
CA PRO A 58 17.99 -19.29 -3.07
C PRO A 58 17.10 -19.31 -1.83
N GLU A 59 17.50 -20.03 -0.77
CA GLU A 59 16.75 -20.11 0.49
C GLU A 59 16.74 -18.77 1.22
N ALA A 60 17.88 -18.05 1.21
CA ALA A 60 17.98 -16.73 1.80
C ALA A 60 17.10 -15.72 1.04
N ILE A 61 17.10 -15.76 -0.29
CA ILE A 61 16.24 -14.93 -1.14
C ILE A 61 14.76 -15.20 -0.82
N LYS A 62 14.35 -16.48 -0.75
CA LYS A 62 12.97 -16.86 -0.43
C LYS A 62 12.51 -16.40 0.96
N LYS A 63 13.42 -16.36 1.94
CA LYS A 63 13.13 -15.90 3.31
C LYS A 63 13.30 -14.39 3.50
N TYR A 64 13.77 -13.67 2.50
CA TYR A 64 14.09 -12.24 2.61
C TYR A 64 12.81 -11.39 2.55
N LYS A 65 12.16 -11.23 3.70
CA LYS A 65 10.88 -10.49 3.82
C LYS A 65 11.04 -8.98 3.96
N TYR A 66 12.11 -8.52 4.60
CA TYR A 66 12.35 -7.12 4.91
C TYR A 66 13.79 -6.75 4.58
N PRO A 67 14.04 -5.67 3.82
CA PRO A 67 15.39 -5.15 3.64
C PRO A 67 15.99 -4.76 4.98
N TYR A 68 17.23 -5.18 5.24
CA TYR A 68 17.92 -4.92 6.50
C TYR A 68 19.23 -4.16 6.27
N SER A 69 19.47 -3.13 7.07
CA SER A 69 20.67 -2.31 7.07
C SER A 69 21.73 -2.89 8.01
N ASN A 70 22.92 -3.20 7.48
CA ASN A 70 24.04 -3.60 8.32
C ASN A 70 24.67 -2.42 9.07
N GLU A 71 24.52 -1.20 8.56
CA GLU A 71 25.05 0.02 9.18
C GLU A 71 24.23 0.39 10.42
N TYR A 72 22.92 0.55 10.25
CA TYR A 72 22.02 1.00 11.32
C TYR A 72 21.50 -0.14 12.20
N LYS A 73 21.77 -1.40 11.86
CA LYS A 73 21.25 -2.59 12.55
C LYS A 73 19.72 -2.63 12.65
N LYS A 74 19.04 -2.10 11.63
CA LYS A 74 17.58 -1.94 11.57
C LYS A 74 17.03 -2.43 10.23
N SER A 75 15.77 -2.86 10.21
CA SER A 75 15.03 -3.04 8.95
C SER A 75 14.74 -1.69 8.29
N LEU A 76 14.47 -1.69 6.99
CA LEU A 76 14.16 -0.47 6.23
C LEU A 76 12.95 0.27 6.81
N HIS A 77 11.87 -0.45 7.14
CA HIS A 77 10.69 0.17 7.74
C HIS A 77 10.99 0.78 9.11
N GLN A 78 11.90 0.20 9.90
CA GLN A 78 12.34 0.81 11.17
C GLN A 78 13.12 2.09 10.93
N ILE A 79 14.01 2.13 9.93
CA ILE A 79 14.76 3.34 9.57
C ILE A 79 13.81 4.45 9.16
N VAL A 80 12.84 4.15 8.28
CA VAL A 80 11.85 5.13 7.82
C VAL A 80 10.98 5.60 8.98
N PHE A 81 10.46 4.68 9.80
CA PHE A 81 9.64 5.06 10.96
C PHE A 81 10.42 5.92 11.95
N ASP A 82 11.67 5.57 12.25
CA ASP A 82 12.54 6.33 13.15
C ASP A 82 12.84 7.73 12.59
N TYR A 83 12.96 7.90 11.27
CA TYR A 83 13.13 9.20 10.63
C TYR A 83 11.91 10.13 10.84
N TYR A 84 10.69 9.61 10.73
CA TYR A 84 9.48 10.42 10.87
C TYR A 84 9.03 10.64 12.33
N PHE A 85 9.24 9.65 13.20
CA PHE A 85 8.67 9.64 14.55
C PHE A 85 9.71 9.54 15.67
N GLY A 86 10.97 9.24 15.35
CA GLY A 86 12.02 9.02 16.34
C GLY A 86 12.10 7.59 16.86
N GLU A 87 13.32 7.12 17.10
CA GLU A 87 13.60 5.77 17.61
C GLU A 87 12.98 5.51 18.99
N ASP A 88 12.97 6.52 19.87
CA ASP A 88 12.40 6.39 21.21
C ASP A 88 10.90 6.14 21.17
N VAL A 89 10.19 6.72 20.20
CA VAL A 89 8.76 6.47 19.99
C VAL A 89 8.53 5.03 19.55
N ARG A 90 9.33 4.52 18.60
CA ARG A 90 9.26 3.12 18.17
C ARG A 90 9.50 2.16 19.33
N LYS A 91 10.53 2.41 20.15
CA LYS A 91 10.86 1.58 21.32
C LYS A 91 9.71 1.52 22.32
N LYS A 92 9.12 2.67 22.67
CA LYS A 92 7.94 2.73 23.55
C LYS A 92 6.75 1.92 23.02
N PHE A 93 6.50 1.96 21.71
CA PHE A 93 5.46 1.14 21.11
C PHE A 93 5.77 -0.35 21.18
N TYR A 94 7.02 -0.74 20.91
CA TYR A 94 7.46 -2.14 21.01
C TYR A 94 7.35 -2.67 22.46
N GLU A 95 7.78 -1.87 23.44
CA GLU A 95 7.61 -2.19 24.87
C GLU A 95 6.14 -2.34 25.26
N ALA A 96 5.25 -1.57 24.64
CA ALA A 96 3.80 -1.68 24.81
C ALA A 96 3.17 -2.81 23.98
N GLY A 97 3.94 -3.69 23.33
CA GLY A 97 3.43 -4.83 22.55
C GLY A 97 2.80 -4.45 21.20
N TYR A 98 3.18 -3.30 20.65
CA TYR A 98 2.86 -2.91 19.28
C TYR A 98 4.05 -3.16 18.36
N ILE A 99 3.78 -3.27 17.06
CA ILE A 99 4.80 -3.38 16.02
C ILE A 99 4.55 -2.34 14.92
N ILE A 100 5.56 -2.13 14.06
CA ILE A 100 5.36 -1.42 12.79
C ILE A 100 4.77 -2.42 11.80
N GLU A 101 3.54 -2.16 11.39
CA GLU A 101 2.81 -2.92 10.38
C GLU A 101 2.89 -2.24 9.02
N HIS A 102 2.88 -3.04 7.96
CA HIS A 102 2.73 -2.61 6.58
C HIS A 102 1.27 -2.80 6.17
N LEU A 103 0.55 -1.72 5.88
CA LEU A 103 -0.89 -1.77 5.61
C LEU A 103 -1.23 -2.73 4.45
N ASP A 104 -0.32 -2.84 3.47
CA ASP A 104 -0.41 -3.75 2.33
C ASP A 104 0.27 -5.13 2.53
N ASN A 105 0.87 -5.40 3.69
CA ASN A 105 1.60 -6.63 4.00
C ASN A 105 2.80 -6.93 3.07
N ASP A 106 3.37 -5.92 2.39
CA ASP A 106 4.62 -6.08 1.64
C ASP A 106 5.79 -5.38 2.35
N GLY A 107 6.68 -6.18 2.95
CA GLY A 107 7.87 -5.69 3.66
C GLY A 107 8.88 -4.86 2.85
N PHE A 108 8.64 -4.70 1.55
CA PHE A 108 9.44 -3.86 0.65
C PHE A 108 8.78 -2.51 0.37
N ASN A 109 7.48 -2.36 0.63
CA ASN A 109 6.80 -1.09 0.57
C ASN A 109 6.92 -0.36 1.91
N CYS A 110 8.01 0.35 2.10
CA CYS A 110 8.31 1.15 3.28
C CYS A 110 7.96 2.64 3.08
N ASN A 111 7.04 2.97 2.16
CA ASN A 111 6.49 4.31 2.10
C ASN A 111 5.84 4.64 3.44
N ILE A 112 6.03 5.84 3.95
CA ILE A 112 5.54 6.21 5.27
C ILE A 112 4.02 6.05 5.34
N SER A 113 3.27 6.40 4.28
CA SER A 113 1.82 6.20 4.18
C SER A 113 1.35 4.74 4.16
N ASN A 114 2.27 3.78 4.13
CA ASN A 114 2.03 2.34 4.27
C ASN A 114 2.47 1.78 5.63
N LEU A 115 3.17 2.57 6.45
CA LEU A 115 3.69 2.12 7.75
C LEU A 115 2.84 2.69 8.88
N PHE A 116 2.29 1.82 9.72
CA PHE A 116 1.52 2.23 10.89
C PHE A 116 1.85 1.37 12.10
N ILE A 117 1.32 1.72 13.27
CA ILE A 117 1.52 0.97 14.51
C ILE A 117 0.27 0.13 14.80
N LEU A 118 0.46 -1.18 15.05
CA LEU A 118 -0.62 -2.10 15.39
C LEU A 118 -0.17 -3.08 16.47
N LYS A 119 -1.09 -3.48 17.36
CA LYS A 119 -0.81 -4.57 18.32
C LYS A 119 -0.41 -5.84 17.57
N GLU A 120 0.63 -6.52 18.04
CA GLU A 120 1.15 -7.73 17.39
C GLU A 120 0.07 -8.80 17.15
N ILE A 121 -0.82 -8.99 18.13
CA ILE A 121 -1.93 -9.94 17.99
C ILE A 121 -2.91 -9.53 16.87
N LYS A 122 -3.24 -8.25 16.74
CA LYS A 122 -4.13 -7.75 15.67
C LYS A 122 -3.46 -7.87 14.31
N ASN A 123 -2.15 -7.63 14.25
CA ASN A 123 -1.36 -7.85 13.05
C ASN A 123 -1.42 -9.32 12.59
N THR A 124 -1.33 -10.23 13.55
CA THR A 124 -1.44 -11.66 13.28
C THR A 124 -2.82 -11.97 12.71
N TYR A 125 -3.92 -11.52 13.33
CA TYR A 125 -5.27 -11.73 12.80
C TYR A 125 -5.46 -11.18 11.38
N LYS A 126 -5.02 -9.95 11.13
CA LYS A 126 -5.04 -9.32 9.79
C LYS A 126 -4.33 -10.20 8.75
N GLY A 127 -3.13 -10.69 9.07
CA GLY A 127 -2.36 -11.57 8.18
C GLY A 127 -3.00 -12.94 7.95
N TRP A 128 -3.77 -13.44 8.92
CA TRP A 128 -4.45 -14.73 8.81
C TRP A 128 -5.70 -14.68 7.95
N HIS A 129 -6.36 -13.52 7.88
CA HIS A 129 -7.64 -13.34 7.20
C HIS A 129 -7.58 -12.21 6.15
N PHE A 130 -7.72 -10.94 6.54
CA PHE A 130 -7.82 -9.81 5.62
C PHE A 130 -6.77 -9.80 4.51
N ASP A 131 -5.48 -10.00 4.83
CA ASP A 131 -4.43 -9.97 3.81
C ASP A 131 -4.55 -11.10 2.79
N LYS A 132 -5.03 -12.28 3.20
CA LYS A 132 -5.27 -13.41 2.30
C LYS A 132 -6.48 -13.15 1.42
N GLU A 133 -7.59 -12.73 2.02
CA GLU A 133 -8.82 -12.44 1.28
C GLU A 133 -8.60 -11.30 0.29
N ARG A 134 -7.89 -10.24 0.70
CA ARG A 134 -7.54 -9.12 -0.18
C ARG A 134 -6.65 -9.57 -1.34
N SER A 135 -5.74 -10.51 -1.11
CA SER A 135 -4.93 -11.10 -2.18
C SER A 135 -5.76 -11.96 -3.15
N ASN A 136 -6.69 -12.76 -2.62
CA ASN A 136 -7.60 -13.60 -3.41
C ASN A 136 -8.57 -12.75 -4.23
N ALA A 137 -8.97 -11.59 -3.72
CA ALA A 137 -9.87 -10.64 -4.36
C ALA A 137 -9.26 -9.91 -5.56
N LEU A 138 -7.92 -9.93 -5.71
CA LEU A 138 -7.20 -9.10 -6.68
C LEU A 138 -7.74 -9.21 -8.12
N PRO A 139 -8.15 -10.39 -8.65
CA PRO A 139 -8.76 -10.49 -9.99
C PRO A 139 -10.12 -9.80 -10.13
N ILE A 140 -10.78 -9.45 -9.02
CA ILE A 140 -12.10 -8.80 -8.96
C ILE A 140 -11.93 -7.31 -8.62
N ILE A 141 -11.23 -7.02 -7.52
CA ILE A 141 -10.94 -5.67 -7.04
C ILE A 141 -9.54 -5.59 -6.41
N ALA A 142 -8.90 -4.43 -6.55
CA ALA A 142 -7.71 -4.08 -5.78
C ALA A 142 -8.08 -3.10 -4.66
N LEU A 143 -8.09 -3.59 -3.42
CA LEU A 143 -8.32 -2.78 -2.22
C LEU A 143 -6.98 -2.45 -1.54
N LYS A 144 -6.77 -1.18 -1.21
CA LYS A 144 -5.60 -0.71 -0.43
C LYS A 144 -6.01 0.28 0.65
N ILE A 145 -5.31 0.23 1.79
CA ILE A 145 -5.45 1.18 2.88
C ILE A 145 -4.21 2.05 2.91
N TYR A 146 -4.39 3.36 3.04
CA TYR A 146 -3.33 4.33 3.24
C TYR A 146 -3.59 5.10 4.52
N HIS A 147 -2.55 5.43 5.27
CA HIS A 147 -2.66 6.48 6.29
C HIS A 147 -2.05 7.77 5.77
N ILE A 148 -2.71 8.86 6.12
CA ILE A 148 -2.42 10.18 5.60
C ILE A 148 -2.01 11.04 6.80
N ILE A 149 -0.71 11.30 6.92
CA ILE A 149 -0.14 11.93 8.11
C ILE A 149 -0.57 13.40 8.23
N HIS A 150 -0.57 14.15 7.12
CA HIS A 150 -0.74 15.61 7.15
C HIS A 150 -2.07 16.07 7.74
N ASN A 151 -3.15 15.33 7.48
CA ASN A 151 -4.49 15.63 7.99
C ASN A 151 -4.99 14.59 9.01
N LYS A 152 -4.15 13.61 9.39
CA LYS A 152 -4.49 12.51 10.30
C LYS A 152 -5.78 11.81 9.86
N THR A 153 -5.78 11.26 8.65
CA THR A 153 -6.89 10.42 8.17
C THR A 153 -6.39 9.09 7.64
N PHE A 154 -7.31 8.15 7.45
CA PHE A 154 -7.07 6.96 6.62
C PHE A 154 -7.88 7.04 5.35
N GLN A 155 -7.42 6.36 4.31
CA GLN A 155 -8.18 6.18 3.08
C GLN A 155 -8.18 4.72 2.66
N ILE A 156 -9.36 4.18 2.39
CA ILE A 156 -9.51 2.94 1.63
C ILE A 156 -9.68 3.32 0.16
N THR A 157 -8.85 2.77 -0.73
CA THR A 157 -9.02 2.87 -2.18
C THR A 157 -9.37 1.51 -2.74
N ILE A 158 -10.43 1.46 -3.53
CA ILE A 158 -10.90 0.26 -4.22
C ILE A 158 -10.85 0.54 -5.71
N ALA A 159 -10.02 -0.18 -6.45
CA ALA A 159 -10.03 -0.18 -7.91
C ALA A 159 -10.72 -1.46 -8.42
N PHE A 160 -11.54 -1.33 -9.46
CA PHE A 160 -12.32 -2.45 -9.98
C PHE A 160 -11.61 -3.09 -11.18
N ASN A 161 -11.22 -4.36 -11.03
CA ASN A 161 -10.60 -5.15 -12.11
C ASN A 161 -11.65 -5.93 -12.91
N GLN A 162 -12.88 -6.01 -12.41
CA GLN A 162 -14.06 -6.46 -13.14
C GLN A 162 -15.08 -5.33 -13.24
N THR A 163 -16.04 -5.49 -14.15
CA THR A 163 -17.06 -4.48 -14.40
C THR A 163 -18.13 -4.49 -13.30
N PHE A 164 -18.19 -3.42 -12.52
CA PHE A 164 -19.27 -3.14 -11.59
C PHE A 164 -20.03 -1.88 -12.01
N SER A 165 -21.33 -1.83 -11.71
CA SER A 165 -22.17 -0.66 -11.95
C SER A 165 -22.66 -0.08 -10.63
N ASN A 166 -22.73 1.25 -10.55
CA ASN A 166 -23.50 1.89 -9.48
C ASN A 166 -25.00 1.59 -9.70
N ASN A 167 -25.68 1.07 -8.68
CA ASN A 167 -27.08 0.66 -8.80
C ASN A 167 -28.04 1.81 -9.16
N ILE A 168 -27.70 3.05 -8.77
CA ILE A 168 -28.52 4.24 -8.97
C ILE A 168 -28.20 4.88 -10.32
N SER A 169 -26.92 5.24 -10.56
CA SER A 169 -26.54 5.96 -11.78
C SER A 169 -26.33 5.05 -13.00
N LYS A 170 -26.26 3.73 -12.81
CA LYS A 170 -25.92 2.69 -13.79
C LYS A 170 -24.51 2.79 -14.40
N LYS A 171 -23.79 3.89 -14.15
CA LYS A 171 -22.42 4.11 -14.61
C LYS A 171 -21.45 3.05 -14.07
N LYS A 172 -20.49 2.68 -14.92
CA LYS A 172 -19.45 1.70 -14.58
C LYS A 172 -18.44 2.29 -13.61
N LEU A 173 -18.08 1.54 -12.59
CA LEU A 173 -17.16 1.95 -11.54
C LEU A 173 -15.71 1.70 -11.98
N ASN A 174 -14.84 2.67 -11.72
CA ASN A 174 -13.39 2.55 -11.95
C ASN A 174 -12.65 2.53 -10.60
N VAL A 175 -12.85 3.57 -9.78
CA VAL A 175 -12.22 3.69 -8.46
C VAL A 175 -13.21 4.27 -7.45
N VAL A 176 -13.18 3.76 -6.22
CA VAL A 176 -13.87 4.35 -5.06
C VAL A 176 -12.82 4.65 -3.99
N ARG A 177 -12.90 5.83 -3.38
CA ARG A 177 -12.07 6.22 -2.24
C ARG A 177 -12.96 6.58 -1.06
N LEU A 178 -12.65 6.02 0.10
CA LEU A 178 -13.39 6.22 1.34
C LEU A 178 -12.44 6.85 2.36
N LEU A 179 -12.79 8.02 2.88
CA LEU A 179 -11.99 8.77 3.84
C LEU A 179 -12.49 8.49 5.26
N TYR A 180 -11.57 8.21 6.18
CA TYR A 180 -11.88 7.88 7.58
C TYR A 180 -11.08 8.77 8.54
N ASP A 181 -11.60 8.93 9.76
CA ASP A 181 -10.83 9.45 10.89
C ASP A 181 -9.58 8.59 11.18
N TYR A 182 -8.66 9.12 11.99
CA TYR A 182 -7.42 8.46 12.38
C TYR A 182 -7.60 7.28 13.35
N ASN A 183 -8.41 6.30 12.97
CA ASN A 183 -8.65 5.08 13.73
C ASN A 183 -8.48 3.85 12.83
N TYR A 184 -7.27 3.31 12.79
CA TYR A 184 -6.93 2.19 11.92
C TYR A 184 -7.74 0.93 12.20
N GLU A 185 -8.14 0.69 13.45
CA GLU A 185 -8.87 -0.53 13.80
C GLU A 185 -10.28 -0.53 13.24
N ILE A 186 -10.94 0.64 13.23
CA ILE A 186 -12.22 0.81 12.53
C ILE A 186 -12.00 0.62 11.03
N VAL A 187 -11.02 1.31 10.45
CA VAL A 187 -10.73 1.23 9.02
C VAL A 187 -10.48 -0.20 8.55
N LEU A 188 -9.77 -1.00 9.34
CA LEU A 188 -9.50 -2.40 9.03
C LEU A 188 -10.79 -3.25 9.05
N GLN A 189 -11.66 -3.06 10.03
CA GLN A 189 -12.95 -3.76 10.09
C GLN A 189 -13.85 -3.41 8.91
N ASP A 190 -13.94 -2.12 8.55
CA ASP A 190 -14.73 -1.68 7.40
C ASP A 190 -14.13 -2.23 6.11
N ALA A 191 -12.80 -2.24 5.97
CA ALA A 191 -12.13 -2.82 4.82
C ALA A 191 -12.46 -4.32 4.65
N GLU A 192 -12.48 -5.09 5.74
CA GLU A 192 -12.87 -6.50 5.75
C GLU A 192 -14.32 -6.68 5.27
N LEU A 193 -15.27 -5.96 5.88
CA LEU A 193 -16.69 -6.06 5.54
C LEU A 193 -16.99 -5.60 4.11
N ILE A 194 -16.35 -4.53 3.66
CA ILE A 194 -16.49 -4.03 2.28
C ILE A 194 -15.96 -5.07 1.29
N LEU A 195 -14.78 -5.63 1.55
CA LEU A 195 -14.18 -6.66 0.72
C LEU A 195 -15.10 -7.87 0.59
N GLU A 196 -15.60 -8.38 1.72
CA GLU A 196 -16.53 -9.52 1.76
C GLU A 196 -17.84 -9.21 1.04
N SER A 197 -18.42 -8.02 1.28
CA SER A 197 -19.66 -7.58 0.64
C SER A 197 -19.53 -7.58 -0.88
N ILE A 198 -18.44 -7.02 -1.43
CA ILE A 198 -18.21 -6.96 -2.88
C ILE A 198 -18.01 -8.38 -3.44
N ILE A 199 -17.17 -9.20 -2.81
CA ILE A 199 -16.84 -10.54 -3.34
C ILE A 199 -18.04 -11.48 -3.27
N SER A 200 -18.78 -11.46 -2.17
CA SER A 200 -19.88 -12.40 -1.93
C SER A 200 -21.15 -12.03 -2.70
N THR A 201 -21.45 -10.73 -2.83
CA THR A 201 -22.72 -10.31 -3.43
C THR A 201 -22.56 -9.73 -4.83
N GLY A 202 -21.40 -9.17 -5.16
CA GLY A 202 -21.18 -8.39 -6.38
C GLY A 202 -22.00 -7.10 -6.47
N HIS A 203 -22.79 -6.76 -5.44
CA HIS A 203 -23.68 -5.62 -5.43
C HIS A 203 -23.04 -4.46 -4.65
N ILE A 204 -23.00 -3.29 -5.26
CA ILE A 204 -22.42 -2.09 -4.65
C ILE A 204 -23.51 -1.04 -4.47
N ASN A 205 -23.87 -0.78 -3.21
CA ASN A 205 -24.84 0.23 -2.82
C ASN A 205 -24.21 1.25 -1.87
N PHE A 206 -23.81 2.40 -2.41
CA PHE A 206 -23.16 3.45 -1.61
C PHE A 206 -24.08 4.13 -0.59
N ASN A 207 -25.41 4.01 -0.71
CA ASN A 207 -26.32 4.53 0.30
C ASN A 207 -26.34 3.63 1.53
N GLU A 208 -26.37 2.31 1.33
CA GLU A 208 -26.23 1.33 2.41
C GLU A 208 -24.83 1.39 3.03
N TRP A 209 -23.79 1.56 2.22
CA TRP A 209 -22.43 1.71 2.73
C TRP A 209 -22.31 2.91 3.68
N ARG A 210 -22.98 4.03 3.39
CA ARG A 210 -23.00 5.21 4.27
C ARG A 210 -23.71 4.97 5.61
N SER A 211 -24.64 4.02 5.68
CA SER A 211 -25.31 3.67 6.94
C SER A 211 -24.60 2.55 7.70
N MET A 212 -23.82 1.70 7.01
CA MET A 212 -23.13 0.55 7.60
C MET A 212 -21.68 0.82 7.99
N TYR A 213 -20.98 1.65 7.22
CA TYR A 213 -19.55 1.89 7.37
C TYR A 213 -19.28 3.30 7.89
N ARG A 214 -18.11 3.46 8.50
CA ARG A 214 -17.72 4.61 9.32
C ARG A 214 -16.82 5.60 8.57
N PHE A 215 -16.86 5.60 7.24
CA PHE A 215 -16.18 6.62 6.45
C PHE A 215 -16.92 7.95 6.56
N ASN A 216 -16.16 9.03 6.61
CA ASN A 216 -16.67 10.40 6.67
C ASN A 216 -17.04 10.94 5.29
N ASP A 217 -16.29 10.50 4.26
CA ASP A 217 -16.47 10.98 2.90
C ASP A 217 -16.16 9.89 1.87
N ILE A 218 -16.71 10.04 0.67
CA ILE A 218 -16.58 9.10 -0.44
C ILE A 218 -16.41 9.84 -1.76
N GLU A 219 -15.35 9.48 -2.48
CA GLU A 219 -15.13 9.87 -3.86
C GLU A 219 -15.39 8.66 -4.77
N ILE A 220 -16.21 8.85 -5.81
CA ILE A 220 -16.53 7.81 -6.79
C ILE A 220 -16.05 8.29 -8.16
N ILE A 221 -15.14 7.52 -8.75
CA ILE A 221 -14.61 7.73 -10.08
C ILE A 221 -15.22 6.66 -10.99
N TYR A 222 -16.00 7.11 -11.97
CA TYR A 222 -16.59 6.24 -12.98
C TYR A 222 -15.60 5.97 -14.12
N ALA A 223 -15.77 4.84 -14.80
CA ALA A 223 -15.04 4.57 -16.04
C ALA A 223 -15.46 5.58 -17.11
N PRO A 224 -14.54 6.00 -18.00
CA PRO A 224 -14.91 6.86 -19.11
C PRO A 224 -15.94 6.17 -20.01
N GLU A 225 -16.89 6.93 -20.53
CA GLU A 225 -17.79 6.45 -21.57
C GLU A 225 -16.95 6.35 -22.86
N ILE A 226 -16.83 5.13 -23.39
CA ILE A 226 -16.15 4.89 -24.67
C ILE A 226 -17.23 4.98 -25.74
N GLU A 227 -17.17 6.02 -26.56
CA GLU A 227 -17.90 6.06 -27.82
C GLU A 227 -17.08 5.29 -28.85
N LEU A 228 -17.57 4.10 -29.22
CA LEU A 228 -16.99 3.36 -30.33
C LEU A 228 -17.21 4.13 -31.63
N SER A 229 -16.17 4.24 -32.44
CA SER A 229 -16.29 4.69 -33.83
C SER A 229 -17.15 3.72 -34.64
N GLU A 230 -17.69 4.16 -35.78
CA GLU A 230 -18.48 3.29 -36.67
C GLU A 230 -17.66 2.09 -37.17
N GLU A 231 -16.34 2.24 -37.32
CA GLU A 231 -15.43 1.17 -37.72
C GLU A 231 -15.29 0.10 -36.62
N GLU A 232 -15.15 0.52 -35.35
CA GLU A 232 -15.05 -0.40 -34.20
C GLU A 232 -16.37 -1.14 -33.91
N LYS A 233 -17.52 -0.56 -34.28
CA LYS A 233 -18.83 -1.23 -34.16
C LYS A 233 -18.98 -2.41 -35.12
N VAL A 234 -18.31 -2.37 -36.28
CA VAL A 234 -18.40 -3.43 -37.30
C VAL A 234 -17.58 -4.65 -36.90
N GLU A 235 -16.44 -4.47 -36.23
CA GLU A 235 -15.58 -5.58 -35.78
C GLU A 235 -16.17 -6.41 -34.62
N ILE A 236 -17.10 -5.85 -33.84
CA ILE A 236 -17.73 -6.54 -32.69
C ILE A 236 -18.91 -7.45 -33.14
N CYS A 237 -19.35 -7.35 -34.40
CA CYS A 237 -20.48 -8.11 -34.95
C CYS A 237 -20.09 -9.44 -35.63
N ILE A 238 -18.91 -10.01 -35.37
CA ILE A 238 -18.46 -11.30 -35.92
C ILE A 238 -18.38 -12.38 -34.84
#